data_AF-A0A822AK93-F1
#
_entry.id   AF-A0A822AK93-F1
#
_cell.length_a   1.000
_cell.length_b   1.000
_cell.length_c   1.000
_cell.angle_alpha   90.00
_cell.angle_beta   90.00
_cell.angle_gamma   90.00
#
_symmetry.space_group_name_H-M   'P 1'
#
loop_
_entity.id
_entity.type
_entity.pdbx_description
1 polymer ?
#
loop_
_entity_poly.entity_id
_entity_poly.type
_entity_poly.pdbx_seq_one_letter_code
_entity_poly.pdbx_strand_id
1 'polypeptide(L)'
;MNNNDEICIYSKSIEDLPEEILLRIFRYLLPYNDYASIRLVCQQWERLWRVIKNWRIKTFHDSLSLSTSSISIHWHLIDPPTKFNLTPRFSHSVCYVDSKRMLYVFGGNRDMATSLNDFWRLNLSTRSWERILATGSYPPPKCSSTFIDDEQGNLLLFGGRSMIYIDDIHMREQLHNELHS
;
A
#
# COMPACT_ATOMS: atom_id res chain seq x y z
N MET A 1 -17.62 -64.39 29.52
CA MET A 1 -17.74 -63.00 29.99
C MET A 1 -16.36 -62.54 30.46
N ASN A 2 -15.63 -61.83 29.61
CA ASN A 2 -15.00 -60.57 29.99
C ASN A 2 -14.44 -59.90 28.75
N ASN A 3 -14.79 -58.62 28.63
CA ASN A 3 -14.54 -57.73 27.51
C ASN A 3 -13.05 -57.49 27.32
N ASN A 4 -12.57 -57.76 26.11
CA ASN A 4 -11.39 -57.08 25.61
C ASN A 4 -11.87 -55.76 25.02
N ASP A 5 -11.79 -54.69 25.81
CA ASP A 5 -11.96 -53.33 25.33
C ASP A 5 -10.77 -53.00 24.41
N GLU A 6 -10.95 -53.23 23.11
CA GLU A 6 -10.07 -52.70 22.07
C GLU A 6 -10.22 -51.17 22.04
N ILE A 7 -9.28 -50.49 22.70
CA ILE A 7 -9.06 -49.06 22.50
C ILE A 7 -8.49 -48.90 21.08
N CYS A 8 -9.37 -48.62 20.11
CA CYS A 8 -8.98 -48.18 18.77
C CYS A 8 -8.25 -46.84 18.89
N ILE A 9 -6.92 -46.88 18.90
CA ILE A 9 -6.08 -45.70 18.77
C ILE A 9 -6.22 -45.22 17.32
N TYR A 10 -7.18 -44.33 17.05
CA TYR A 10 -7.21 -43.58 15.80
C TYR A 10 -5.97 -42.67 15.78
N SER A 11 -4.85 -43.17 15.28
CA SER A 11 -3.68 -42.36 14.99
C SER A 11 -4.01 -41.46 13.80
N LYS A 12 -4.48 -40.24 14.06
CA LYS A 12 -4.66 -39.24 13.02
C LYS A 12 -3.30 -38.88 12.45
N SER A 13 -3.04 -39.32 11.22
CA SER A 13 -1.86 -38.97 10.45
C SER A 13 -2.06 -37.61 9.81
N ILE A 14 -0.97 -36.96 9.41
CA ILE A 14 -1.01 -35.75 8.57
C ILE A 14 -1.73 -35.99 7.22
N GLU A 15 -1.84 -37.27 6.83
CA GLU A 15 -2.56 -37.77 5.66
C GLU A 15 -4.09 -37.76 5.82
N ASP A 16 -4.60 -37.65 7.06
CA ASP A 16 -6.04 -37.64 7.34
C ASP A 16 -6.62 -36.21 7.35
N LEU A 17 -5.82 -35.20 7.01
CA LEU A 17 -6.25 -33.81 7.03
C LEU A 17 -7.21 -33.51 5.87
N PRO A 18 -8.36 -32.84 6.13
CA PRO A 18 -9.25 -32.35 5.09
C PRO A 18 -8.55 -31.35 4.17
N GLU A 19 -8.94 -31.32 2.89
CA GLU A 19 -8.33 -30.45 1.89
C GLU A 19 -8.42 -28.97 2.28
N GLU A 20 -9.51 -28.53 2.92
CA GLU A 20 -9.72 -27.15 3.34
C GLU A 20 -8.64 -26.68 4.33
N ILE A 21 -8.20 -27.57 5.21
CA ILE A 21 -7.16 -27.30 6.19
C ILE A 21 -5.80 -27.23 5.49
N LEU A 22 -5.53 -28.14 4.55
CA LEU A 22 -4.30 -28.13 3.75
C LEU A 22 -4.19 -26.87 2.89
N LEU A 23 -5.28 -26.45 2.25
CA LEU A 23 -5.37 -25.19 1.49
C LEU A 23 -5.08 -23.99 2.39
N ARG A 24 -5.57 -23.99 3.63
CA ARG A 24 -5.33 -22.92 4.59
C ARG A 24 -3.88 -22.87 5.04
N ILE A 25 -3.23 -24.02 5.27
CA ILE A 25 -1.79 -24.11 5.58
C ILE A 25 -0.97 -23.51 4.41
N PHE A 26 -1.29 -23.88 3.17
CA PHE A 26 -0.54 -23.42 2.00
C PHE A 26 -0.68 -21.91 1.70
N ARG A 27 -1.67 -21.24 2.31
CA ARG A 27 -1.81 -19.78 2.25
C ARG A 27 -0.83 -19.04 3.16
N TYR A 28 -0.33 -19.68 4.21
CA TYR A 28 0.62 -19.07 5.15
C TYR A 28 2.09 -19.36 4.82
N LEU A 29 2.35 -20.29 3.89
CA LEU A 29 3.71 -20.67 3.51
C LEU A 29 4.30 -19.65 2.53
N LEU A 30 5.55 -19.25 2.80
CA LEU A 30 6.25 -18.28 1.97
C LEU A 30 6.45 -18.86 0.56
N PRO A 31 6.12 -18.11 -0.52
CA PRO A 31 6.16 -18.62 -1.89
C PRO A 31 7.52 -19.13 -2.35
N TYR A 32 8.61 -18.67 -1.70
CA TYR A 32 9.96 -18.80 -2.22
C TYR A 32 10.82 -19.87 -1.52
N ASN A 33 10.52 -20.22 -0.26
CA ASN A 33 11.37 -21.15 0.52
C ASN A 33 10.65 -22.44 0.92
N ASP A 34 9.45 -22.34 1.52
CA ASP A 34 8.78 -23.51 2.07
C ASP A 34 7.98 -24.31 1.02
N TYR A 35 7.69 -23.67 -0.12
CA TYR A 35 6.75 -24.19 -1.11
C TYR A 35 7.28 -25.41 -1.88
N ALA A 36 8.59 -25.57 -2.02
CA ALA A 36 9.19 -26.74 -2.65
C ALA A 36 9.16 -27.98 -1.73
N SER A 37 9.22 -27.77 -0.41
CA SER A 37 9.29 -28.82 0.61
C SER A 37 7.93 -29.50 0.84
N ILE A 38 6.83 -28.79 0.64
CA ILE A 38 5.44 -29.27 0.78
C ILE A 38 5.18 -30.54 -0.03
N ARG A 39 5.73 -30.60 -1.25
CA ARG A 39 5.59 -31.73 -2.17
C ARG A 39 6.17 -33.04 -1.61
N LEU A 40 7.08 -32.95 -0.65
CA LEU A 40 7.78 -34.10 -0.09
C LEU A 40 7.06 -34.72 1.12
N VAL A 41 5.95 -34.13 1.59
CA VAL A 41 5.24 -34.55 2.81
C VAL A 41 4.45 -35.84 2.59
N CYS A 42 3.51 -35.84 1.64
CA CYS A 42 2.77 -37.04 1.22
C CYS A 42 2.14 -36.84 -0.17
N GLN A 43 1.55 -37.90 -0.74
CA GLN A 43 0.96 -37.84 -2.10
C GLN A 43 -0.18 -36.83 -2.23
N GLN A 44 -0.99 -36.67 -1.17
CA GLN A 44 -2.10 -35.70 -1.16
C GLN A 44 -1.58 -34.26 -1.22
N TRP A 45 -0.49 -33.97 -0.50
CA TRP A 45 0.14 -32.65 -0.50
C TRP A 45 0.78 -32.33 -1.85
N GLU A 46 1.44 -33.31 -2.49
CA GLU A 46 1.99 -33.14 -3.85
C GLU A 46 0.89 -32.86 -4.88
N ARG A 47 -0.23 -33.57 -4.80
CA ARG A 47 -1.36 -33.35 -5.71
C ARG A 47 -1.90 -31.91 -5.58
N LEU A 48 -2.19 -31.46 -4.36
CA LEU A 48 -2.70 -30.11 -4.11
C LEU A 48 -1.68 -29.03 -4.48
N TRP A 49 -0.38 -29.27 -4.21
CA TRP A 49 0.70 -28.38 -4.61
C TRP A 49 0.73 -28.15 -6.12
N ARG A 50 0.61 -29.23 -6.93
CA ARG A 50 0.59 -29.10 -8.41
C ARG A 50 -0.59 -28.25 -8.87
N VAL A 51 -1.77 -28.46 -8.29
CA VAL A 51 -2.98 -27.69 -8.64
C VAL A 51 -2.77 -26.21 -8.33
N ILE A 52 -2.30 -25.87 -7.13
CA ILE A 52 -2.14 -24.47 -6.70
C ILE A 52 -0.98 -23.80 -7.43
N LYS A 53 0.14 -24.50 -7.67
CA LYS A 53 1.24 -23.98 -8.47
C LYS A 53 0.76 -23.63 -9.87
N ASN A 54 0.04 -24.53 -10.53
CA ASN A 54 -0.48 -24.29 -11.86
C ASN A 54 -1.52 -23.17 -11.86
N TRP A 55 -2.39 -23.10 -10.84
CA TRP A 55 -3.33 -22.00 -10.69
C TRP A 55 -2.60 -20.67 -10.48
N ARG A 56 -1.61 -20.58 -9.58
CA ARG A 56 -0.82 -19.36 -9.34
C ARG A 56 -0.06 -18.90 -10.58
N ILE A 57 0.59 -19.82 -11.29
CA ILE A 57 1.28 -19.53 -12.55
C ILE A 57 0.28 -19.03 -13.59
N LYS A 58 -0.87 -19.71 -13.73
CA LYS A 58 -1.94 -19.28 -14.61
C LYS A 58 -2.46 -17.90 -14.23
N THR A 59 -2.80 -17.64 -12.97
CA THR A 59 -3.27 -16.34 -12.48
C THR A 59 -2.24 -15.24 -12.70
N PHE A 60 -0.94 -15.52 -12.52
CA PHE A 60 0.13 -14.58 -12.84
C PHE A 60 0.18 -14.25 -14.34
N HIS A 61 0.13 -15.27 -15.20
CA HIS A 61 0.08 -15.09 -16.65
C HIS A 61 -1.23 -14.47 -17.14
N ASP A 62 -2.36 -14.76 -16.50
CA ASP A 62 -3.66 -14.14 -16.78
C ASP A 62 -3.61 -12.66 -16.37
N SER A 63 -3.03 -12.32 -15.22
CA SER A 63 -2.84 -10.92 -14.79
C SER A 63 -1.88 -10.17 -15.72
N LEU A 64 -0.81 -10.83 -16.16
CA LEU A 64 0.13 -10.26 -17.12
C LEU A 64 -0.50 -10.16 -18.52
N SER A 65 -1.33 -11.12 -18.94
CA SER A 65 -1.96 -11.13 -20.26
C SER A 65 -3.13 -10.14 -20.36
N LEU A 66 -3.89 -9.96 -19.28
CA LEU A 66 -4.83 -8.85 -19.10
C LEU A 66 -4.09 -7.50 -19.13
N SER A 67 -2.84 -7.44 -18.68
CA SER A 67 -2.00 -6.24 -18.83
C SER A 67 -1.47 -6.04 -20.26
N THR A 68 -1.22 -7.12 -21.02
CA THR A 68 -0.67 -7.05 -22.39
C THR A 68 -1.74 -6.98 -23.49
N SER A 69 -2.99 -7.31 -23.19
CA SER A 69 -4.12 -7.09 -24.11
C SER A 69 -4.54 -5.62 -24.05
N SER A 70 -3.69 -4.79 -24.65
CA SER A 70 -3.96 -3.40 -25.04
C SER A 70 -4.56 -2.50 -23.94
N ILE A 71 -4.02 -2.54 -22.71
CA ILE A 71 -4.14 -1.37 -21.82
C ILE A 71 -3.29 -0.27 -22.43
N SER A 72 -3.94 0.57 -23.23
CA SER A 72 -3.29 1.70 -23.85
C SER A 72 -3.27 2.86 -22.86
N ILE A 73 -2.16 3.00 -22.16
CA ILE A 73 -1.93 4.07 -21.18
C ILE A 73 -1.56 5.33 -21.97
N HIS A 74 -2.44 6.32 -21.94
CA HIS A 74 -2.21 7.59 -22.58
C HIS A 74 -2.06 8.69 -21.54
N TRP A 75 -1.02 9.50 -21.71
CA TRP A 75 -0.88 10.75 -20.96
C TRP A 75 -1.65 11.85 -21.68
N HIS A 76 -2.55 12.50 -20.97
CA HIS A 76 -3.23 13.70 -21.43
C HIS A 76 -3.06 14.79 -20.40
N LEU A 77 -2.74 15.99 -20.86
CA LEU A 77 -2.78 17.17 -20.01
C LEU A 77 -4.26 17.44 -19.68
N ILE A 78 -4.58 17.52 -18.39
CA ILE A 78 -5.92 17.87 -17.93
C ILE A 78 -5.91 19.37 -17.64
N ASP A 79 -6.63 20.13 -18.46
CA ASP A 79 -6.88 21.53 -18.15
C ASP A 79 -7.75 21.62 -16.89
N PRO A 80 -7.35 22.46 -15.91
CA PRO A 80 -8.19 22.76 -14.76
C PRO A 80 -9.61 23.15 -15.17
N PRO A 81 -10.67 22.48 -14.68
CA PRO A 81 -12.03 22.91 -14.97
C PRO A 81 -12.35 24.27 -14.33
N THR A 82 -11.57 24.69 -13.33
CA THR A 82 -11.69 25.97 -12.62
C THR A 82 -10.30 26.54 -12.34
N LYS A 83 -10.13 27.86 -12.41
CA LYS A 83 -8.91 28.54 -11.92
C LYS A 83 -8.74 28.22 -10.43
N PHE A 84 -7.79 27.37 -10.09
CA PHE A 84 -7.36 27.11 -8.72
C PHE A 84 -5.97 27.71 -8.51
N ASN A 85 -5.72 28.27 -7.33
CA ASN A 85 -4.45 28.91 -6.98
C ASN A 85 -3.49 27.92 -6.30
N LEU A 86 -3.34 26.72 -6.85
CA LEU A 86 -2.34 25.78 -6.37
C LEU A 86 -0.97 26.24 -6.91
N THR A 87 -0.08 26.65 -6.02
CA THR A 87 1.27 27.06 -6.42
C THR A 87 1.99 25.89 -7.12
N PRO A 88 2.65 26.13 -8.28
CA PRO A 88 3.54 25.15 -8.88
C PRO A 88 4.57 24.66 -7.87
N ARG A 89 4.79 23.34 -7.82
CA ARG A 89 5.59 22.71 -6.77
C ARG A 89 6.21 21.39 -7.20
N PHE A 90 7.25 20.96 -6.49
CA PHE A 90 7.86 19.64 -6.59
C PHE A 90 8.05 19.01 -5.20
N SER A 91 8.34 17.71 -5.14
CA SER A 91 8.55 16.96 -3.88
C SER A 91 7.42 17.09 -2.85
N HIS A 92 6.20 17.33 -3.31
CA HIS A 92 5.01 17.35 -2.45
C HIS A 92 4.59 15.92 -2.09
N SER A 93 3.88 15.78 -0.97
CA SER A 93 3.37 14.49 -0.53
C SER A 93 1.92 14.32 -0.96
N VAL A 94 1.56 13.10 -1.38
CA VAL A 94 0.23 12.78 -1.91
C VAL A 94 -0.33 11.54 -1.25
N CYS A 95 -1.61 11.56 -0.89
CA CYS A 95 -2.36 10.41 -0.40
C CYS A 95 -3.70 10.32 -1.14
N TYR A 96 -4.01 9.16 -1.72
CA TYR A 96 -5.31 8.88 -2.32
C TYR A 96 -6.18 8.11 -1.32
N VAL A 97 -7.36 8.65 -1.02
CA VAL A 97 -8.34 8.00 -0.14
C VAL A 97 -9.52 7.52 -0.97
N ASP A 98 -9.59 6.20 -1.16
CA ASP A 98 -10.57 5.57 -2.05
C ASP A 98 -12.02 5.75 -1.58
N SER A 99 -12.26 5.56 -0.28
CA SER A 99 -13.59 5.70 0.34
C SER A 99 -14.24 7.07 0.12
N LYS A 100 -13.42 8.11 -0.08
CA LYS A 100 -13.85 9.49 -0.32
C LYS A 100 -13.72 9.91 -1.79
N ARG A 101 -13.02 9.12 -2.63
CA ARG A 101 -12.55 9.50 -3.97
C ARG A 101 -11.83 10.85 -3.99
N MET A 102 -10.95 11.05 -3.02
CA MET A 102 -10.21 12.30 -2.81
C MET A 102 -8.71 12.06 -2.92
N LEU A 103 -8.01 12.98 -3.57
CA LEU A 103 -6.56 13.04 -3.57
C LEU A 103 -6.11 14.19 -2.67
N TYR A 104 -5.36 13.90 -1.62
CA TYR A 104 -4.84 14.88 -0.68
C TYR A 104 -3.39 15.21 -1.02
N VAL A 105 -3.04 16.50 -0.95
CA VAL A 105 -1.71 17.02 -1.27
C VAL A 105 -1.23 17.91 -0.15
N PHE A 106 -0.05 17.63 0.38
CA PHE A 106 0.56 18.43 1.43
C PHE A 106 1.95 18.94 1.01
N GLY A 107 2.17 20.24 1.25
CA GLY A 107 3.49 20.87 1.19
C GLY A 107 4.19 20.74 -0.15
N GLY A 108 5.49 20.42 -0.11
CA GLY A 108 6.40 20.44 -1.25
C GLY A 108 7.20 21.74 -1.34
N ASN A 109 7.93 21.92 -2.43
CA ASN A 109 8.77 23.09 -2.66
C ASN A 109 8.25 23.88 -3.85
N ARG A 110 8.11 25.19 -3.68
CA ARG A 110 7.87 26.12 -4.79
C ARG A 110 9.14 26.31 -5.63
N ASP A 111 10.26 26.45 -4.95
CA ASP A 111 11.61 26.64 -5.49
C ASP A 111 12.61 26.02 -4.51
N MET A 112 13.91 26.18 -4.78
CA MET A 112 14.97 25.56 -3.96
C MET A 112 15.05 26.10 -2.53
N ALA A 113 14.49 27.28 -2.27
CA ALA A 113 14.57 27.96 -0.98
C ALA A 113 13.25 27.96 -0.20
N THR A 114 12.13 27.74 -0.88
CA THR A 114 10.79 27.90 -0.31
C THR A 114 10.04 26.58 -0.26
N SER A 115 10.00 25.98 0.94
CA SER A 115 9.07 24.89 1.27
C SER A 115 7.68 25.45 1.60
N LEU A 116 6.65 24.66 1.29
CA LEU A 116 5.24 24.97 1.53
C LEU A 116 4.71 24.07 2.66
N ASN A 117 3.70 24.54 3.37
CA ASN A 117 2.89 23.73 4.30
C ASN A 117 1.40 23.79 3.95
N ASP A 118 1.02 24.24 2.76
CA ASP A 118 -0.40 24.28 2.41
C ASP A 118 -0.95 22.86 2.20
N PHE A 119 -2.23 22.70 2.56
CA PHE A 119 -2.93 21.43 2.48
C PHE A 119 -4.13 21.54 1.55
N TRP A 120 -4.20 20.64 0.59
CA TRP A 120 -5.19 20.67 -0.50
C TRP A 120 -5.81 19.30 -0.69
N ARG A 121 -7.03 19.29 -1.21
CA ARG A 121 -7.66 18.10 -1.78
C ARG A 121 -8.18 18.35 -3.18
N LEU A 122 -8.12 17.32 -4.00
CA LEU A 122 -8.82 17.21 -5.27
C LEU A 122 -9.93 16.18 -5.13
N ASN A 123 -11.17 16.62 -5.37
CA ASN A 123 -12.29 15.70 -5.54
C ASN A 123 -12.22 15.11 -6.95
N LEU A 124 -11.99 13.79 -7.06
CA LEU A 124 -11.85 13.13 -8.37
C LEU A 124 -13.19 12.98 -9.11
N SER A 125 -14.31 13.09 -8.40
CA SER A 125 -15.66 13.02 -9.01
C SER A 125 -16.02 14.33 -9.70
N THR A 126 -15.75 15.47 -9.05
CA THR A 126 -16.05 16.81 -9.58
C THR A 126 -14.87 17.47 -10.28
N ARG A 127 -13.66 16.92 -10.14
CA ARG A 127 -12.37 17.47 -10.61
C ARG A 127 -12.08 18.87 -10.07
N SER A 128 -12.52 19.17 -8.85
CA SER A 128 -12.34 20.46 -8.20
C SER A 128 -11.32 20.41 -7.07
N TRP A 129 -10.42 21.39 -7.04
CA TRP A 129 -9.46 21.59 -5.95
C TRP A 129 -10.06 22.45 -4.84
N GLU A 130 -9.71 22.12 -3.61
CA GLU A 130 -10.12 22.85 -2.42
C GLU A 130 -8.96 22.92 -1.43
N ARG A 131 -8.74 24.10 -0.85
CA ARG A 131 -7.76 24.31 0.20
C ARG A 131 -8.37 23.89 1.54
N ILE A 132 -7.67 23.05 2.27
CA ILE A 132 -8.08 22.60 3.60
C ILE A 132 -7.44 23.51 4.64
N LEU A 133 -8.25 24.00 5.56
CA LEU A 133 -7.79 24.71 6.75
C LEU A 133 -7.91 23.75 7.93
N ALA A 134 -6.77 23.28 8.45
CA ALA A 134 -6.73 22.43 9.63
C ALA A 134 -6.32 23.25 10.87
N THR A 135 -6.76 22.81 12.04
CA THR A 135 -6.48 23.42 13.34
C THR A 135 -5.56 22.52 14.17
N GLY A 136 -4.88 23.07 15.18
CA GLY A 136 -4.00 22.32 16.10
C GLY A 136 -2.52 22.43 15.75
N SER A 137 -1.74 21.40 16.06
CA SER A 137 -0.29 21.36 15.79
C SER A 137 -0.02 21.07 14.32
N TYR A 138 -0.17 22.11 13.51
CA TYR A 138 -0.04 22.03 12.06
C TYR A 138 1.42 21.78 11.64
N PRO A 139 1.68 20.90 10.65
CA PRO A 139 3.05 20.60 10.26
C PRO A 139 3.80 21.84 9.72
N PRO A 140 5.09 22.00 10.03
CA PRO A 140 5.89 23.06 9.43
C PRO A 140 6.02 22.88 7.91
N PRO A 141 6.42 23.92 7.16
CA PRO A 141 6.75 23.79 5.74
C PRO A 141 7.76 22.67 5.52
N LYS A 142 7.40 21.70 4.69
CA LYS A 142 8.24 20.53 4.41
C LYS A 142 7.91 19.89 3.06
N CYS A 143 8.86 19.12 2.57
CA CYS A 143 8.79 18.36 1.33
C CYS A 143 9.31 16.94 1.57
N SER A 144 9.04 16.04 0.62
CA SER A 144 9.50 14.65 0.66
C SER A 144 9.04 13.89 1.92
N SER A 145 7.93 14.28 2.52
CA SER A 145 7.30 13.53 3.61
C SER A 145 6.54 12.31 3.08
N THR A 146 6.37 11.30 3.93
CA THR A 146 5.45 10.19 3.66
C THR A 146 4.04 10.62 4.06
N PHE A 147 3.06 10.37 3.18
CA PHE A 147 1.66 10.71 3.44
C PHE A 147 0.75 9.55 3.07
N ILE A 148 0.02 9.02 4.05
CA ILE A 148 -0.82 7.83 3.92
C ILE A 148 -2.14 8.03 4.64
N ASP A 149 -3.13 7.19 4.34
CA ASP A 149 -4.32 7.02 5.15
C ASP A 149 -4.24 5.73 5.99
N ASP A 150 -4.91 5.72 7.13
CA ASP A 150 -5.11 4.51 7.94
C ASP A 150 -6.45 3.82 7.62
N GLU A 151 -6.67 2.64 8.20
CA GLU A 151 -7.92 1.90 8.02
C GLU A 151 -9.15 2.62 8.60
N GLN A 152 -8.94 3.56 9.51
CA GLN A 152 -9.99 4.38 10.12
C GLN A 152 -10.31 5.64 9.28
N GLY A 153 -9.54 5.89 8.21
CA GLY A 153 -9.69 7.03 7.31
C GLY A 153 -9.07 8.34 7.81
N ASN A 154 -8.16 8.27 8.78
CA ASN A 154 -7.29 9.37 9.21
C ASN A 154 -6.10 9.51 8.26
N LEU A 155 -5.53 10.70 8.18
CA LEU A 155 -4.45 11.02 7.27
C LEU A 155 -3.15 11.21 8.03
N LEU A 156 -2.18 10.32 7.85
CA LEU A 156 -0.92 10.30 8.56
C LEU A 156 0.21 10.89 7.72
N LEU A 157 0.85 11.95 8.23
CA LEU A 157 2.00 12.60 7.63
C LEU A 157 3.23 12.38 8.51
N PHE A 158 4.29 11.78 7.96
CA PHE A 158 5.52 11.51 8.70
C PHE A 158 6.77 12.00 7.97
N GLY A 159 7.67 12.59 8.75
CA GLY A 159 9.02 12.93 8.34
C GLY A 159 9.10 14.01 7.25
N GLY A 160 10.06 13.87 6.35
CA GLY A 160 10.38 14.83 5.31
C GLY A 160 11.43 15.83 5.74
N ARG A 161 11.58 16.90 4.96
CA ARG A 161 12.66 17.88 5.12
C ARG A 161 12.25 19.26 4.66
N SER A 162 12.95 20.27 5.15
CA SER A 162 12.79 21.67 4.73
C SER A 162 14.13 22.35 4.60
N MET A 163 14.19 23.37 3.76
CA MET A 163 15.34 24.26 3.72
C MET A 163 15.10 25.43 4.67
N ILE A 164 16.03 25.70 5.57
CA ILE A 164 15.99 26.83 6.50
C ILE A 164 17.17 27.76 6.25
N TYR A 165 16.92 29.06 6.28
CA TYR A 165 17.97 30.07 6.26
C TYR A 165 18.65 30.11 7.62
N ILE A 166 19.97 29.93 7.64
CA ILE A 166 20.79 30.15 8.84
C ILE A 166 21.18 31.63 8.92
N ASP A 167 21.46 32.23 7.77
CA ASP A 167 21.72 33.65 7.56
C ASP A 167 21.29 34.04 6.13
N ASP A 168 21.63 35.26 5.70
CA ASP A 168 21.22 35.82 4.41
C ASP A 168 21.72 35.03 3.18
N ILE A 169 22.76 34.20 3.32
CA ILE A 169 23.41 33.51 2.20
C ILE A 169 23.49 31.99 2.36
N HIS A 170 23.36 31.48 3.59
CA HIS A 170 23.47 30.06 3.89
C HIS A 170 22.12 29.44 4.21
N MET A 171 21.85 28.33 3.53
CA MET A 171 20.71 27.48 3.79
C MET A 171 21.19 26.13 4.32
N ARG A 172 20.41 25.55 5.22
CA ARG A 172 20.61 24.19 5.72
C ARG A 172 19.35 23.37 5.58
N GLU A 173 19.56 22.10 5.30
CA GLU A 173 18.50 21.10 5.35
C GLU A 173 18.19 20.75 6.81
N GLN A 174 16.91 20.87 7.16
CA GLN A 174 16.34 20.40 8.41
C GLN A 174 15.49 19.15 8.12
N LEU A 175 15.80 18.06 8.79
CA LEU A 175 15.01 16.83 8.74
C LEU A 175 13.92 16.86 9.82
N HIS A 176 12.76 16.34 9.46
CA HIS A 176 11.60 16.22 10.34
C HIS A 176 11.42 14.75 10.71
N ASN A 177 11.01 14.47 11.95
CA ASN A 177 10.78 13.12 12.47
C ASN A 177 9.46 13.00 13.26
N GLU A 178 8.62 14.03 13.19
CA GLU A 178 7.31 14.07 13.80
C GLU A 178 6.24 13.39 12.93
N LEU A 179 5.24 12.82 13.61
CA LEU A 179 4.03 12.25 13.02
C LEU A 179 2.86 13.20 13.25
N HIS A 180 2.11 13.50 12.20
CA HIS A 180 0.86 14.26 12.26
C HIS A 180 -0.29 13.40 11.76
N SER A 181 -1.49 13.59 12.32
CA SER A 181 -2.74 12.91 11.95
C SER A 181 -3.88 13.89 11.77
#